data_AF-A0A078I082-F1
#
_entry.id   AF-A0A078I082-F1
#
_cell.length_a   1.000
_cell.length_b   1.000
_cell.length_c   1.000
_cell.angle_alpha   90.00
_cell.angle_beta   90.00
_cell.angle_gamma   90.00
#
_symmetry.space_group_name_H-M   'P 1'
#
loop_
_entity.id
_entity.type
_entity.pdbx_description
1 polymer ?
#
loop_
_entity_poly.entity_id
_entity_poly.type
_entity_poly.pdbx_seq_one_letter_code
_entity_poly.pdbx_strand_id
1 'polypeptide(L)'
;MYMVFIEVCLWTLLAFVLTWTTYHVTNRRKKTTKLADAAVEEIRDGGPDVIVVGAGVGGSALAYALAKDGLRVHVIERNMREPERMMGEFMQPEGRLMLSKLDLQYCLEGIDAQKVTGLTLY
;
A
#
# COMPACT_ATOMS: atom_id res chain seq x y z
N MET A 1 -57.32 42.62 -0.30
CA MET A 1 -56.80 41.62 0.67
C MET A 1 -56.21 40.39 -0.01
N TYR A 2 -56.85 39.81 -1.04
CA TYR A 2 -56.33 38.64 -1.77
C TYR A 2 -55.05 38.88 -2.60
N MET A 3 -54.91 40.04 -3.28
CA MET A 3 -53.72 40.32 -4.10
C MET A 3 -52.41 40.39 -3.30
N VAL A 4 -52.43 41.05 -2.13
CA VAL A 4 -51.26 41.14 -1.24
C VAL A 4 -50.87 39.76 -0.67
N PHE A 5 -51.86 38.91 -0.40
CA PHE A 5 -51.62 37.55 0.07
C PHE A 5 -50.94 36.68 -1.00
N ILE A 6 -51.37 36.80 -2.27
CA ILE A 6 -50.77 36.08 -3.40
C ILE A 6 -49.32 36.55 -3.63
N GLU A 7 -49.05 37.85 -3.56
CA GLU A 7 -47.67 38.36 -3.68
C GLU A 7 -46.77 37.83 -2.57
N VAL A 8 -47.21 37.84 -1.31
CA VAL A 8 -46.42 37.29 -0.18
C VAL A 8 -46.16 35.78 -0.36
N CYS A 9 -47.13 35.02 -0.87
CA CYS A 9 -46.93 33.60 -1.21
C CYS A 9 -45.95 33.40 -2.37
N LEU A 10 -45.97 34.26 -3.40
CA LEU A 10 -45.04 34.17 -4.52
C LEU A 10 -43.60 34.49 -4.09
N TRP A 11 -43.40 35.52 -3.28
CA TRP A 11 -42.07 35.90 -2.78
C TRP A 11 -41.50 34.86 -1.81
N THR A 12 -42.32 34.23 -0.98
CA THR A 12 -41.88 33.16 -0.07
C THR A 12 -41.51 31.88 -0.82
N LEU A 13 -42.27 31.49 -1.86
CA LEU A 13 -41.92 30.38 -2.74
C LEU A 13 -40.63 30.66 -3.53
N LEU A 14 -40.47 31.88 -4.06
CA LEU A 14 -39.25 32.28 -4.77
C LEU A 14 -38.02 32.20 -3.85
N ALA A 15 -38.12 32.75 -2.63
CA ALA A 15 -37.05 32.70 -1.65
C ALA A 15 -36.70 31.25 -1.25
N PHE A 16 -37.70 30.39 -1.07
CA PHE A 16 -37.49 28.98 -0.76
C PHE A 16 -36.75 28.25 -1.90
N VAL A 17 -37.15 28.47 -3.15
CA VAL A 17 -36.48 27.87 -4.32
C VAL A 17 -35.04 28.38 -4.47
N LEU A 18 -34.80 29.68 -4.28
CA LEU A 18 -33.45 30.26 -4.34
C LEU A 18 -32.55 29.73 -3.21
N THR A 19 -33.08 29.60 -2.00
CA THR A 19 -32.33 29.04 -0.86
C THR A 19 -32.07 27.54 -1.05
N TRP A 20 -33.04 26.80 -1.60
CA TRP A 20 -32.89 25.38 -1.91
C TRP A 20 -31.87 25.13 -3.01
N THR A 21 -31.90 25.91 -4.09
CA THR A 21 -30.95 25.79 -5.20
C THR A 21 -29.54 26.15 -4.76
N THR A 22 -29.35 27.24 -4.02
CA THR A 22 -28.04 27.61 -3.45
C THR A 22 -27.52 26.57 -2.45
N TYR A 23 -28.38 26.05 -1.57
CA TYR A 23 -28.02 24.95 -0.66
C TYR A 23 -27.62 23.69 -1.43
N HIS A 24 -28.38 23.32 -2.44
CA HIS A 24 -28.12 22.11 -3.23
C HIS A 24 -26.83 22.23 -4.06
N VAL A 25 -26.56 23.41 -4.65
CA VAL A 25 -25.32 23.68 -5.38
C VAL A 25 -24.11 23.70 -4.44
N THR A 26 -24.21 24.36 -3.29
CA THR A 26 -23.10 24.42 -2.32
C THR A 26 -22.81 23.06 -1.67
N ASN A 27 -23.84 22.27 -1.35
CA ASN A 27 -23.66 20.93 -0.79
C ASN A 27 -23.05 19.96 -1.82
N ARG A 28 -23.42 20.08 -3.11
CA ARG A 28 -22.74 19.36 -4.19
C ARG A 28 -21.29 19.79 -4.34
N ARG A 29 -20.98 21.10 -4.32
CA ARG A 29 -19.60 21.60 -4.35
C ARG A 29 -18.78 21.07 -3.17
N LYS A 30 -19.30 21.10 -1.93
CA LYS A 30 -18.62 20.53 -0.76
C LYS A 30 -18.32 19.04 -0.94
N LYS A 31 -19.23 18.27 -1.54
CA LYS A 31 -19.01 16.85 -1.86
C LYS A 31 -17.95 16.66 -2.94
N THR A 32 -17.95 17.48 -3.99
CA THR A 32 -16.94 17.45 -5.06
C THR A 32 -15.56 17.87 -4.57
N THR A 33 -15.46 18.94 -3.76
CA THR A 33 -14.19 19.39 -3.16
C THR A 33 -13.66 18.35 -2.18
N LYS A 34 -14.50 17.78 -1.31
CA LYS A 34 -14.06 16.69 -0.39
C LYS A 34 -13.61 15.44 -1.15
N LEU A 35 -14.27 15.10 -2.26
CA LEU A 35 -13.87 14.00 -3.13
C LEU A 35 -12.59 14.33 -3.90
N ALA A 36 -12.41 15.59 -4.31
CA ALA A 36 -11.19 16.06 -4.95
C ALA A 36 -10.02 16.10 -3.96
N ASP A 37 -10.21 16.55 -2.72
CA ASP A 37 -9.19 16.58 -1.67
C ASP A 37 -8.78 15.15 -1.25
N ALA A 38 -9.75 14.22 -1.14
CA ALA A 38 -9.47 12.81 -0.90
C ALA A 38 -8.78 12.13 -2.10
N ALA A 39 -9.18 12.49 -3.32
CA ALA A 39 -8.50 12.03 -4.53
C ALA A 39 -7.10 12.65 -4.66
N VAL A 40 -6.86 13.87 -4.21
CA VAL A 40 -5.54 14.52 -4.21
C VAL A 40 -4.62 13.88 -3.17
N GLU A 41 -5.14 13.32 -2.07
CA GLU A 41 -4.35 12.44 -1.18
C GLU A 41 -4.03 11.08 -1.82
N GLU A 42 -4.97 10.45 -2.54
CA GLU A 42 -4.70 9.19 -3.26
C GLU A 42 -3.84 9.39 -4.52
N ILE A 43 -3.89 10.55 -5.15
CA ILE A 43 -3.07 10.97 -6.31
C ILE A 43 -1.77 11.64 -5.80
N ARG A 44 -1.11 11.00 -4.83
CA ARG A 44 0.36 11.01 -4.80
C ARG A 44 0.82 9.90 -5.74
N ASP A 45 0.73 10.22 -7.02
CA ASP A 45 1.22 9.46 -8.16
C ASP A 45 2.62 8.88 -7.84
N GLY A 46 2.72 7.58 -7.51
CA GLY A 46 4.01 6.95 -7.21
C GLY A 46 4.10 5.99 -6.02
N GLY A 47 3.05 5.79 -5.22
CA GLY A 47 3.11 4.89 -4.04
C GLY A 47 3.44 3.42 -4.39
N PRO A 48 4.01 2.64 -3.45
CA PRO A 48 4.31 1.23 -3.70
C PRO A 48 3.04 0.40 -3.91
N ASP A 49 3.11 -0.58 -4.81
CA ASP A 49 2.02 -1.54 -5.04
C ASP A 49 1.93 -2.54 -3.89
N VAL A 50 3.08 -2.84 -3.25
CA VAL A 50 3.16 -3.73 -2.08
C VAL A 50 4.10 -3.14 -1.03
N ILE A 51 3.66 -3.16 0.23
CA ILE A 51 4.52 -2.87 1.39
C ILE A 51 4.85 -4.19 2.09
N VAL A 52 6.13 -4.51 2.19
CA VAL A 52 6.64 -5.67 2.95
C VAL A 52 7.19 -5.18 4.28
N VAL A 53 6.60 -5.66 5.38
CA VAL A 53 7.06 -5.34 6.74
C VAL A 53 7.95 -6.46 7.24
N GLY A 54 9.24 -6.14 7.39
CA GLY A 54 10.32 -7.05 7.75
C GLY A 54 11.19 -7.44 6.55
N ALA A 55 12.50 -7.21 6.63
CA ALA A 55 13.50 -7.57 5.61
C ALA A 55 14.35 -8.80 6.02
N GLY A 56 13.72 -9.75 6.73
CA GLY A 56 14.33 -11.06 7.01
C GLY A 56 14.35 -11.98 5.79
N VAL A 57 14.62 -13.28 6.01
CA VAL A 57 14.73 -14.29 4.92
C VAL A 57 13.50 -14.29 4.00
N GLY A 58 12.30 -14.38 4.58
CA GLY A 58 11.06 -14.41 3.79
C GLY A 58 10.71 -13.06 3.17
N GLY A 59 10.86 -11.96 3.92
CA GLY A 59 10.50 -10.62 3.45
C GLY A 59 11.38 -10.13 2.31
N SER A 60 12.69 -10.34 2.41
CA SER A 60 13.64 -9.97 1.35
C SER A 60 13.45 -10.82 0.09
N ALA A 61 13.23 -12.13 0.24
CA ALA A 61 12.96 -13.02 -0.90
C ALA A 61 11.63 -12.66 -1.60
N LEU A 62 10.57 -12.39 -0.82
CA LEU A 62 9.27 -11.98 -1.36
C LEU A 62 9.37 -10.62 -2.06
N ALA A 63 10.01 -9.64 -1.43
CA ALA A 63 10.18 -8.32 -2.01
C ALA A 63 10.95 -8.39 -3.34
N TYR A 64 12.01 -9.20 -3.40
CA TYR A 64 12.75 -9.42 -4.64
C TYR A 64 11.88 -10.06 -5.72
N ALA A 65 11.14 -11.13 -5.40
CA ALA A 65 10.29 -11.83 -6.36
C ALA A 65 9.22 -10.89 -6.96
N LEU A 66 8.52 -10.14 -6.10
CA LEU A 66 7.51 -9.18 -6.53
C LEU A 66 8.10 -8.03 -7.35
N ALA A 67 9.28 -7.52 -6.97
CA ALA A 67 9.95 -6.47 -7.72
C ALA A 67 10.43 -6.96 -9.10
N LYS A 68 10.90 -8.21 -9.19
CA LYS A 68 11.27 -8.86 -10.45
C LYS A 68 10.08 -9.01 -11.40
N ASP A 69 8.89 -9.22 -10.85
CA ASP A 69 7.62 -9.26 -11.60
C ASP A 69 7.09 -7.86 -11.96
N GLY A 70 7.84 -6.80 -11.66
CA GLY A 70 7.54 -5.43 -12.06
C GLY A 70 6.73 -4.61 -11.06
N LEU A 71 6.49 -5.13 -9.85
CA LEU A 71 5.78 -4.38 -8.80
C LEU A 71 6.72 -3.41 -8.08
N ARG A 72 6.20 -2.24 -7.74
CA ARG A 72 6.91 -1.27 -6.88
C ARG A 72 6.77 -1.71 -5.43
N VAL A 73 7.82 -2.32 -4.89
CA VAL A 73 7.81 -2.84 -3.52
C VAL A 73 8.51 -1.86 -2.57
N HIS A 74 7.84 -1.52 -1.47
CA HIS A 74 8.46 -0.79 -0.37
C HIS A 74 8.69 -1.73 0.81
N VAL A 75 9.92 -1.83 1.29
CA VAL A 75 10.27 -2.69 2.43
C VAL A 75 10.55 -1.83 3.65
N ILE A 76 9.92 -2.18 4.78
CA ILE A 76 10.14 -1.54 6.07
C ILE A 76 10.75 -2.56 7.00
N GLU A 77 11.97 -2.31 7.46
CA GLU A 77 12.66 -3.15 8.44
C GLU A 77 13.05 -2.29 9.65
N ARG A 78 12.98 -2.88 10.84
CA ARG A 78 13.34 -2.22 12.09
C ARG A 78 14.82 -1.86 12.13
N ASN A 79 15.70 -2.73 11.63
CA ASN A 79 17.14 -2.50 11.60
C ASN A 79 17.79 -3.12 10.35
N MET A 80 18.38 -2.29 9.50
CA MET A 80 19.08 -2.70 8.26
C MET A 80 20.54 -3.14 8.47
N ARG A 81 21.04 -3.16 9.71
CA ARG A 81 22.35 -3.72 10.02
C ARG A 81 22.31 -5.25 9.97
N GLU A 82 23.47 -5.85 9.73
CA GLU A 82 23.64 -7.30 9.79
C GLU A 82 23.13 -7.84 11.15
N PRO A 83 22.21 -8.82 11.16
CA PRO A 83 21.68 -9.37 12.40
C PRO A 83 22.68 -10.28 13.12
N GLU A 84 23.00 -9.98 14.37
CA GLU A 84 23.78 -10.88 15.24
C GLU A 84 22.84 -11.87 15.96
N ARG A 85 22.65 -13.07 15.38
CA ARG A 85 21.78 -14.14 15.93
C ARG A 85 22.19 -15.51 15.39
N MET A 86 21.88 -16.58 16.12
CA MET A 86 22.18 -17.98 15.71
C MET A 86 21.07 -18.65 14.86
N MET A 87 20.09 -17.88 14.39
CA MET A 87 18.89 -18.44 13.75
C MET A 87 18.98 -18.37 12.23
N GLY A 88 18.77 -19.50 11.56
CA GLY A 88 18.75 -19.58 10.10
C GLY A 88 20.11 -19.88 9.47
N GLU A 89 21.07 -20.38 10.25
CA GLU A 89 22.42 -20.74 9.78
C GLU A 89 22.45 -21.97 8.87
N PHE A 90 21.43 -22.83 8.96
CA PHE A 90 21.36 -24.08 8.20
C PHE A 90 20.30 -24.02 7.10
N MET A 91 20.77 -24.11 5.85
CA MET A 91 19.95 -24.15 4.66
C MET A 91 19.70 -25.61 4.23
N GLN A 92 18.44 -26.03 4.23
CA GLN A 92 18.05 -27.32 3.67
C GLN A 92 18.25 -27.34 2.15
N PRO A 93 18.47 -28.52 1.52
CA PRO A 93 18.62 -28.64 0.07
C PRO A 93 17.47 -28.02 -0.73
N GLU A 94 16.23 -28.25 -0.29
CA GLU A 94 15.04 -27.66 -0.93
C GLU A 94 15.02 -26.12 -0.84
N GLY A 95 15.50 -25.55 0.27
CA GLY A 95 15.63 -24.10 0.40
C GLY A 95 16.61 -23.52 -0.61
N ARG A 96 17.75 -24.19 -0.82
CA ARG A 96 18.71 -23.83 -1.85
C ARG A 96 18.14 -23.95 -3.27
N LEU A 97 17.33 -24.99 -3.52
CA LEU A 97 16.62 -25.15 -4.80
C LEU A 97 15.63 -24.00 -5.05
N MET A 98 14.88 -23.57 -4.02
CA MET A 98 13.95 -22.45 -4.17
C MET A 98 14.68 -21.12 -4.41
N LEU A 99 15.82 -20.88 -3.76
CA LEU A 99 16.67 -19.72 -4.07
C LEU A 99 17.17 -19.75 -5.52
N SER A 100 17.54 -20.92 -6.04
CA SER A 100 17.93 -21.09 -7.44
C SER A 100 16.80 -20.74 -8.41
N LYS A 101 15.57 -21.22 -8.14
CA LYS A 101 14.39 -20.88 -8.96
C LYS A 101 14.05 -19.39 -8.95
N LEU A 102 14.45 -18.66 -7.90
CA LEU A 102 14.29 -17.21 -7.81
C LEU A 102 15.48 -16.43 -8.41
N ASP A 103 16.51 -17.09 -8.93
CA ASP A 103 17.79 -16.48 -9.34
C ASP A 103 18.54 -15.77 -8.18
N LEU A 104 18.35 -16.24 -6.95
CA LEU A 104 19.01 -15.74 -5.73
C LEU A 104 20.08 -16.68 -5.19
N GLN A 105 20.48 -17.69 -5.96
CA GLN A 105 21.46 -18.68 -5.51
C GLN A 105 22.84 -18.07 -5.20
N TYR A 106 23.20 -16.98 -5.89
CA TYR A 106 24.46 -16.26 -5.68
C TYR A 106 24.57 -15.68 -4.26
N CYS A 107 23.44 -15.47 -3.54
CA CYS A 107 23.44 -14.99 -2.16
C CYS A 107 24.09 -15.98 -1.17
N LEU A 108 24.37 -17.23 -1.59
CA LEU A 108 25.06 -18.23 -0.79
C LEU A 108 26.58 -18.26 -1.04
N GLU A 109 27.09 -17.36 -1.89
CA GLU A 109 28.51 -17.24 -2.21
C GLU A 109 29.16 -16.13 -1.37
N GLY A 110 30.47 -16.23 -1.11
CA GLY A 110 31.22 -15.20 -0.38
C GLY A 110 30.94 -15.12 1.14
N ILE A 111 30.10 -16.00 1.70
CA ILE A 111 29.74 -16.04 3.13
C ILE A 111 30.40 -17.21 3.89
N ASP A 112 31.43 -17.83 3.32
CA ASP A 112 32.07 -19.04 3.87
C ASP A 112 31.06 -20.18 4.17
N ALA A 113 30.06 -20.32 3.30
CA ALA A 113 29.02 -21.34 3.44
C ALA A 113 29.62 -22.75 3.37
N GLN A 114 29.32 -23.57 4.37
CA GLN A 114 29.77 -24.96 4.42
C GLN A 114 28.79 -25.89 3.70
N LYS A 115 29.30 -26.78 2.84
CA LYS A 115 28.47 -27.78 2.14
C LYS A 115 28.20 -28.96 3.08
N VAL A 116 26.93 -29.18 3.39
CA VAL A 116 26.48 -30.34 4.18
C VAL A 116 25.82 -31.37 3.28
N THR A 117 26.28 -32.63 3.33
CA THR A 117 25.79 -33.73 2.48
C THR A 117 24.90 -34.73 3.22
N GLY A 118 24.79 -34.61 4.55
CA GLY A 118 24.00 -35.51 5.36
C GLY A 118 24.12 -35.18 6.85
N LEU A 119 23.38 -35.94 7.66
CA LEU A 119 23.39 -35.87 9.12
C LEU A 119 23.73 -37.26 9.66
N THR A 120 24.57 -37.34 10.69
CA THR A 120 24.85 -38.58 11.42
C THR A 120 24.05 -38.59 12.72
N LEU A 121 23.39 -39.72 12.99
CA LEU A 121 22.67 -39.98 14.24
C LEU A 121 23.43 -41.09 14.99
N TYR A 122 23.63 -40.91 16.30
CA TYR A 122 24.30 -41.85 17.20
C TYR A 122 23.30 -42.40 18.22
#